data_AF-A0A968J1C3-F1
#
_entry.id   AF-A0A968J1C3-F1
#
_cell.length_a   1.000
_cell.length_b   1.000
_cell.length_c   1.000
_cell.angle_alpha   90.00
_cell.angle_beta   90.00
_cell.angle_gamma   90.00
#
_symmetry.space_group_name_H-M   'P 1'
#
loop_
_entity.id
_entity.type
_entity.pdbx_description
1 polymer ?
#
loop_
_entity_poly.entity_id
_entity_poly.type
_entity_poly.pdbx_seq_one_letter_code
_entity_poly.pdbx_strand_id
1 'polypeptide(L)'
;MLKQITADIAELEGAIAAVDDRLQVLEKAYLQSICQSARQQLWVAAYRLCTQVHPQEFLGLSVRDREQVQNQLRAIAEGAVVRCQGLMVDSETGGQGGLGDALEEKLGQVLTEATTAIAQDLRAAGVLPDDKGAHPLHLRVADVEFGDRVAMAYRSEMRVVRARRHHLGDELVKKHRQKLVAEAELAWRATWVEP
;
A
#
# COMPACT_ATOMS: atom_id res chain seq x y z
N MET A 1 -37.12 -23.41 -3.04
CA MET A 1 -36.06 -23.05 -4.02
C MET A 1 -35.76 -21.56 -4.00
N LEU A 2 -36.64 -20.66 -4.44
CA LEU A 2 -36.38 -19.20 -4.42
C LEU A 2 -36.04 -18.64 -3.04
N LYS A 3 -36.77 -19.04 -1.99
CA LYS A 3 -36.46 -18.66 -0.60
C LYS A 3 -35.02 -19.03 -0.20
N GLN A 4 -34.54 -20.19 -0.64
CA GLN A 4 -33.17 -20.65 -0.35
C GLN A 4 -32.15 -19.82 -1.14
N ILE A 5 -32.38 -19.59 -2.43
CA ILE A 5 -31.47 -18.79 -3.27
C ILE A 5 -31.33 -17.36 -2.71
N THR A 6 -32.42 -16.75 -2.26
CA THR A 6 -32.39 -15.42 -1.64
C THR A 6 -31.63 -15.43 -0.31
N ALA A 7 -31.79 -16.48 0.52
CA ALA A 7 -31.03 -16.62 1.77
C ALA A 7 -29.52 -16.78 1.49
N ASP A 8 -29.14 -17.61 0.52
CA ASP A 8 -27.75 -17.81 0.11
C ASP A 8 -27.11 -16.49 -0.40
N ILE A 9 -27.86 -15.68 -1.15
CA ILE A 9 -27.40 -14.36 -1.61
C ILE A 9 -27.10 -13.45 -0.43
N ALA A 10 -28.02 -13.35 0.54
CA ALA A 10 -27.84 -12.52 1.72
C ALA A 10 -26.63 -12.97 2.58
N GLU A 11 -26.40 -14.29 2.67
CA GLU A 11 -25.23 -14.84 3.35
C GLU A 11 -23.92 -14.46 2.63
N LEU A 12 -23.89 -14.55 1.29
CA LEU A 12 -22.73 -14.15 0.49
C LEU A 12 -22.45 -12.65 0.59
N GLU A 13 -23.48 -11.80 0.57
CA GLU A 13 -23.36 -10.36 0.77
C GLU A 13 -22.78 -10.04 2.16
N GLY A 14 -23.26 -10.71 3.21
CA GLY A 14 -22.73 -10.56 4.56
C GLY A 14 -21.27 -11.02 4.68
N ALA A 15 -20.91 -12.14 4.05
CA ALA A 15 -19.54 -12.63 4.02
C ALA A 15 -18.60 -11.69 3.25
N ILE A 16 -19.08 -11.09 2.16
CA ILE A 16 -18.37 -10.06 1.39
C ILE A 16 -18.11 -8.84 2.26
N ALA A 17 -19.13 -8.31 2.95
CA ALA A 17 -18.99 -7.15 3.82
C ALA A 17 -17.95 -7.38 4.93
N ALA A 18 -18.00 -8.54 5.59
CA ALA A 18 -17.02 -8.90 6.62
C ALA A 18 -15.58 -9.02 6.08
N VAL A 19 -15.42 -9.49 4.84
CA VAL A 19 -14.11 -9.55 4.17
C VAL A 19 -13.62 -8.15 3.82
N ASP A 20 -14.49 -7.27 3.34
CA ASP A 20 -14.17 -5.88 3.02
C ASP A 20 -13.75 -5.11 4.28
N ASP A 21 -14.45 -5.28 5.40
CA ASP A 21 -14.06 -4.72 6.71
C ASP A 21 -12.68 -5.22 7.15
N ARG A 22 -12.40 -6.51 6.98
CA ARG A 22 -11.08 -7.09 7.32
C ARG A 22 -9.98 -6.51 6.43
N LEU A 23 -10.24 -6.28 5.14
CA LEU A 23 -9.28 -5.66 4.24
C LEU A 23 -8.92 -4.24 4.67
N GLN A 24 -9.92 -3.43 5.05
CA GLN A 24 -9.67 -2.07 5.53
C GLN A 24 -8.77 -2.05 6.77
N VAL A 25 -9.02 -2.95 7.73
CA VAL A 25 -8.19 -3.09 8.93
C VAL A 25 -6.75 -3.49 8.58
N LEU A 26 -6.58 -4.44 7.66
CA LEU A 26 -5.25 -4.91 7.23
C LEU A 26 -4.48 -3.85 6.45
N GLU A 27 -5.14 -3.12 5.55
CA GLU A 27 -4.54 -2.04 4.76
C GLU A 27 -4.01 -0.92 5.67
N LYS A 28 -4.79 -0.54 6.68
CA LYS A 28 -4.39 0.43 7.70
C LYS A 28 -3.17 -0.05 8.50
N ALA A 29 -3.20 -1.30 8.97
CA ALA A 29 -2.10 -1.87 9.75
C ALA A 29 -0.82 -2.01 8.92
N TYR A 30 -0.95 -2.46 7.67
CA TYR A 30 0.13 -2.52 6.69
C TYR A 30 0.76 -1.15 6.45
N LEU A 31 -0.05 -0.13 6.19
CA LEU A 31 0.43 1.23 5.95
C LEU A 31 1.21 1.78 7.13
N GLN A 32 0.68 1.62 8.34
CA GLN A 32 1.37 2.05 9.55
C GLN A 32 2.74 1.37 9.71
N SER A 33 2.81 0.05 9.48
CA SER A 33 4.06 -0.71 9.57
C SER A 33 5.07 -0.24 8.52
N ILE A 34 4.66 -0.20 7.26
CA ILE A 34 5.56 0.09 6.15
C ILE A 34 6.03 1.55 6.15
N CYS A 35 5.19 2.53 6.52
CA CYS A 35 5.61 3.93 6.65
C CYS A 35 6.69 4.07 7.73
N GLN A 36 6.56 3.35 8.86
CA GLN A 36 7.56 3.40 9.92
C GLN A 36 8.87 2.71 9.51
N SER A 37 8.80 1.56 8.82
CA SER A 37 9.98 0.88 8.27
C SER A 37 10.69 1.76 7.23
N ALA A 38 9.93 2.39 6.32
CA ALA A 38 10.46 3.31 5.32
C ALA A 38 11.28 4.44 5.95
N ARG A 39 10.76 5.08 7.01
CA ARG A 39 11.49 6.13 7.75
C ARG A 39 12.84 5.64 8.27
N GLN A 40 12.85 4.47 8.91
CA GLN A 40 14.06 3.90 9.48
C GLN A 40 15.07 3.56 8.39
N GLN A 41 14.62 2.95 7.29
CA GLN A 41 15.50 2.55 6.19
C GLN A 41 16.05 3.74 5.42
N LEU A 42 15.27 4.79 5.19
CA LEU A 42 15.76 6.05 4.60
C LEU A 42 16.89 6.64 5.45
N TRP A 43 16.70 6.70 6.77
CA TRP A 43 17.72 7.20 7.68
C TRP A 43 18.99 6.34 7.67
N VAL A 44 18.85 5.02 7.79
CA VAL A 44 19.98 4.08 7.77
C VAL A 44 20.74 4.16 6.45
N ALA A 45 20.03 4.26 5.33
CA ALA A 45 20.65 4.27 4.02
C ALA A 45 21.37 5.59 3.74
N ALA A 46 20.80 6.73 4.15
CA ALA A 46 21.48 8.03 4.10
C ALA A 46 22.73 8.05 5.00
N TYR A 47 22.64 7.48 6.21
CA TYR A 47 23.79 7.32 7.10
C TYR A 47 24.90 6.47 6.46
N ARG A 48 24.57 5.32 5.87
CA ARG A 48 25.54 4.46 5.17
C ARG A 48 26.19 5.18 3.99
N LEU A 49 25.41 5.93 3.22
CA LEU A 49 25.93 6.72 2.11
C LEU A 49 26.99 7.73 2.59
N CYS A 50 26.71 8.45 3.68
CA CYS A 50 27.64 9.43 4.25
C CYS A 50 28.87 8.80 4.91
N THR A 51 28.72 7.65 5.57
CA THR A 51 29.78 7.10 6.45
C THR A 51 30.54 5.90 5.88
N GLN A 52 29.97 5.22 4.87
CA GLN A 52 30.55 4.01 4.29
C GLN A 52 30.91 4.21 2.81
N VAL A 53 30.14 5.02 2.07
CA VAL A 53 30.36 5.24 0.63
C VAL A 53 31.16 6.52 0.37
N HIS A 54 30.77 7.64 0.99
CA HIS A 54 31.41 8.97 0.84
C HIS A 54 31.93 9.56 2.17
N PRO A 55 32.75 8.80 2.95
CA PRO A 55 33.20 9.25 4.27
C PRO A 55 34.16 10.44 4.21
N GLN A 56 34.97 10.57 3.15
CA GLN A 56 35.97 11.63 3.06
C GLN A 56 35.30 12.98 2.82
N GLU A 57 34.35 13.02 1.89
CA GLU A 57 33.54 14.18 1.55
C GLU A 57 32.72 14.60 2.77
N PHE A 58 32.05 13.66 3.44
CA PHE A 58 31.23 13.95 4.62
C PHE A 58 32.06 14.43 5.83
N LEU A 59 33.23 13.83 6.10
CA LEU A 59 34.09 14.24 7.21
C LEU A 59 34.86 15.54 6.92
N GLY A 60 35.03 15.90 5.63
CA GLY A 60 35.60 17.17 5.19
C GLY A 60 34.70 18.38 5.48
N LEU A 61 33.40 18.15 5.72
CA LEU A 61 32.45 19.19 6.07
C LEU A 61 32.71 19.82 7.44
N SER A 62 32.39 21.11 7.56
CA SER A 62 32.37 21.78 8.86
C SER A 62 31.34 21.12 9.79
N VAL A 63 31.50 21.31 11.10
CA VAL A 63 30.54 20.78 12.08
C VAL A 63 29.13 21.31 11.78
N ARG A 64 29.02 22.59 11.43
CA ARG A 64 27.76 23.24 11.07
C ARG A 64 27.11 22.61 9.84
N ASP A 65 27.89 22.33 8.80
CA ASP A 65 27.35 21.74 7.56
C ASP A 65 26.91 20.30 7.79
N ARG A 66 27.63 19.54 8.63
CA ARG A 66 27.20 18.20 9.06
C ARG A 66 25.89 18.24 9.83
N GLU A 67 25.72 19.19 10.75
CA GLU A 67 24.46 19.38 11.49
C GLU A 67 23.31 19.74 10.53
N GLN A 68 23.57 20.59 9.53
CA GLN A 68 22.59 20.95 8.51
C GLN A 68 22.14 19.73 7.70
N VAL A 69 23.09 18.94 7.19
CA VAL A 69 22.79 17.69 6.47
C VAL A 69 21.97 16.74 7.35
N GLN A 70 22.36 16.54 8.61
CA GLN A 70 21.62 15.67 9.54
C GLN A 70 20.17 16.13 9.76
N ASN A 71 19.95 17.44 9.90
CA ASN A 71 18.61 18.01 10.09
C ASN A 71 17.75 17.87 8.83
N GLN A 72 18.32 18.12 7.65
CA GLN A 72 17.64 17.96 6.36
C GLN A 72 17.24 16.51 6.10
N LEU A 73 18.16 15.56 6.31
CA LEU A 73 17.87 14.12 6.16
C LEU A 73 16.74 13.67 7.10
N ARG A 74 16.72 14.19 8.33
CA ARG A 74 15.63 13.92 9.28
C ARG A 74 14.30 14.48 8.78
N ALA A 75 14.29 15.73 8.33
CA ALA A 75 13.10 16.39 7.81
C ALA A 75 12.53 15.67 6.57
N ILE A 76 13.38 15.18 5.66
CA ILE A 76 12.94 14.39 4.51
C ILE A 76 12.31 13.07 4.95
N ALA A 77 12.95 12.34 5.87
CA ALA A 77 12.43 11.07 6.38
C ALA A 77 11.09 11.25 7.11
N GLU A 78 10.95 12.31 7.91
CA GLU A 78 9.69 12.66 8.59
C GLU A 78 8.61 13.08 7.59
N GLY A 79 8.95 13.91 6.59
CA GLY A 79 8.04 14.32 5.52
C GLY A 79 7.55 13.14 4.69
N ALA A 80 8.41 12.13 4.44
CA ALA A 80 8.02 10.90 3.77
C ALA A 80 6.97 10.11 4.58
N VAL A 81 7.09 10.07 5.90
CA VAL A 81 6.06 9.45 6.76
C VAL A 81 4.74 10.21 6.69
N VAL A 82 4.77 11.54 6.75
CA VAL A 82 3.55 12.35 6.66
C VAL A 82 2.84 12.12 5.31
N ARG A 83 3.59 12.10 4.19
CA ARG A 83 3.01 11.79 2.87
C ARG A 83 2.44 10.37 2.83
N CYS A 84 3.19 9.39 3.33
CA CYS A 84 2.78 7.99 3.40
C CYS A 84 1.51 7.79 4.25
N GLN A 85 1.39 8.49 5.39
CA GLN A 85 0.20 8.48 6.24
C GLN A 85 -0.96 9.24 5.59
N GLY A 86 -0.70 10.31 4.83
CA GLY A 86 -1.70 11.03 4.04
C GLY A 86 -2.41 10.14 3.03
N LEU A 87 -1.73 9.10 2.50
CA LEU A 87 -2.35 8.10 1.62
C LEU A 87 -3.54 7.38 2.28
N MET A 88 -3.57 7.28 3.61
CA MET A 88 -4.66 6.68 4.37
C MET A 88 -5.92 7.56 4.37
N VAL A 89 -5.76 8.89 4.35
CA VAL A 89 -6.88 9.85 4.38
C VAL A 89 -7.52 9.96 3.01
N ASP A 90 -6.70 9.92 1.95
CA ASP A 90 -7.17 9.93 0.57
C ASP A 90 -7.94 8.65 0.19
N SER A 91 -7.67 7.52 0.87
CA SER A 91 -8.39 6.26 0.67
C SER A 91 -9.78 6.23 1.31
N GLU A 92 -10.04 7.01 2.36
CA GLU A 92 -11.34 7.05 3.03
C GLU A 92 -12.38 7.90 2.26
N THR A 93 -11.91 8.74 1.33
CA THR A 93 -12.74 9.67 0.54
C THR A 93 -12.99 9.22 -0.91
N GLY A 94 -12.27 8.20 -1.40
CA GLY A 94 -12.39 7.66 -2.75
C GLY A 94 -13.15 6.34 -2.83
N GLY A 95 -14.27 6.31 -3.56
CA GLY A 95 -15.13 5.13 -3.72
C GLY A 95 -14.49 3.96 -4.47
N GLN A 96 -14.90 2.75 -4.08
CA GLN A 96 -14.80 1.44 -4.77
C GLN A 96 -13.75 1.34 -5.90
N GLY A 97 -12.47 1.46 -5.54
CA GLY A 97 -11.34 1.10 -6.39
C GLY A 97 -10.33 0.35 -5.55
N GLY A 98 -10.03 -0.90 -5.90
CA GLY A 98 -9.21 -1.80 -5.09
C GLY A 98 -7.88 -1.14 -4.67
N LEU A 99 -7.71 -0.93 -3.36
CA LEU A 99 -6.64 -0.10 -2.81
C LEU A 99 -5.23 -0.60 -3.15
N GLY A 100 -5.05 -1.89 -3.46
CA GLY A 100 -3.70 -2.49 -3.36
C GLY A 100 -2.75 -2.13 -4.48
N ASP A 101 -3.23 -2.10 -5.72
CA ASP A 101 -2.36 -1.81 -6.86
C ASP A 101 -2.01 -0.31 -6.88
N ALA A 102 -2.98 0.55 -6.55
CA ALA A 102 -2.76 1.99 -6.39
C ALA A 102 -1.88 2.33 -5.17
N LEU A 103 -1.96 1.55 -4.10
CA LEU A 103 -1.18 1.81 -2.88
C LEU A 103 0.30 1.53 -3.09
N GLU A 104 0.64 0.43 -3.77
CA GLU A 104 2.04 0.11 -4.06
C GLU A 104 2.70 1.17 -4.94
N GLU A 105 1.99 1.66 -5.96
CA GLU A 105 2.45 2.75 -6.81
C GLU A 105 2.69 4.03 -6.01
N LYS A 106 1.70 4.46 -5.19
CA LYS A 106 1.81 5.67 -4.36
C LYS A 106 2.94 5.57 -3.33
N LEU A 107 3.11 4.41 -2.68
CA LEU A 107 4.24 4.17 -1.78
C LEU A 107 5.58 4.25 -2.53
N GLY A 108 5.65 3.69 -3.73
CA GLY A 108 6.82 3.78 -4.61
C GLY A 108 7.16 5.22 -4.98
N GLN A 109 6.16 6.05 -5.25
CA GLN A 109 6.34 7.49 -5.51
C GLN A 109 6.89 8.22 -4.28
N VAL A 110 6.31 8.01 -3.10
CA VAL A 110 6.77 8.63 -1.85
C VAL A 110 8.24 8.29 -1.56
N LEU A 111 8.63 7.02 -1.73
CA LEU A 111 10.01 6.59 -1.55
C LEU A 111 10.93 7.22 -2.59
N THR A 112 10.54 7.22 -3.86
CA THR A 112 11.34 7.81 -4.95
C THR A 112 11.59 9.30 -4.74
N GLU A 113 10.55 10.05 -4.33
CA GLU A 113 10.67 11.46 -3.98
C GLU A 113 11.63 11.67 -2.81
N ALA A 114 11.49 10.88 -1.74
CA ALA A 114 12.33 10.99 -0.56
C ALA A 114 13.80 10.67 -0.87
N THR A 115 14.07 9.61 -1.63
CA THR A 115 15.43 9.27 -2.02
C THR A 115 16.04 10.28 -2.99
N THR A 116 15.24 10.87 -3.87
CA THR A 116 15.67 11.95 -4.78
C THR A 116 16.03 13.20 -4.00
N ALA A 117 15.19 13.60 -3.03
CA ALA A 117 15.46 14.75 -2.16
C ALA A 117 16.75 14.54 -1.34
N ILE A 118 16.95 13.34 -0.77
CA ILE A 118 18.20 12.99 -0.07
C ILE A 118 19.41 13.14 -1.01
N ALA A 119 19.32 12.62 -2.23
CA ALA A 119 20.41 12.73 -3.20
C ALA A 119 20.68 14.19 -3.60
N GLN A 120 19.66 15.03 -3.73
CA GLN A 120 19.80 16.45 -4.02
C GLN A 120 20.48 17.20 -2.87
N ASP A 121 20.05 16.99 -1.63
CA ASP A 121 20.64 17.62 -0.44
C ASP A 121 22.10 17.23 -0.26
N LEU A 122 22.44 15.95 -0.47
CA LEU A 122 23.81 15.48 -0.36
C LEU A 122 24.72 16.02 -1.48
N ARG A 123 24.20 16.25 -2.70
CA ARG A 123 24.95 16.95 -3.75
C ARG A 123 25.16 18.41 -3.42
N ALA A 124 24.13 19.10 -2.92
CA ALA A 124 24.23 20.50 -2.51
C ALA A 124 25.25 20.71 -1.38
N ALA A 125 25.38 19.72 -0.49
CA ALA A 125 26.41 19.70 0.55
C ALA A 125 27.80 19.26 0.06
N GLY A 126 27.96 18.85 -1.21
CA GLY A 126 29.22 18.36 -1.76
C GLY A 126 29.62 16.96 -1.28
N VAL A 127 28.68 16.18 -0.72
CA VAL A 127 28.91 14.81 -0.25
C VAL A 127 28.77 13.79 -1.37
N LEU A 128 27.72 13.93 -2.20
CA LEU A 128 27.47 13.04 -3.33
C LEU A 128 28.03 13.68 -4.62
N PRO A 129 28.81 12.96 -5.45
CA PRO A 129 29.32 13.50 -6.70
C PRO A 129 28.20 13.71 -7.74
N ASP A 130 28.43 14.65 -8.67
CA ASP A 130 27.52 14.99 -9.77
C ASP A 130 27.61 14.03 -10.98
N ASP A 131 28.47 13.02 -10.92
CA ASP A 131 28.72 12.14 -12.06
C ASP A 131 27.57 11.14 -12.31
N LYS A 132 27.48 10.65 -13.55
CA LYS A 132 26.48 9.65 -13.95
C LYS A 132 26.70 8.27 -13.30
N GLY A 133 27.81 8.09 -12.57
CA GLY A 133 28.19 6.89 -11.82
C GLY A 133 27.84 6.96 -10.34
N ALA A 134 27.42 8.11 -9.82
CA ALA A 134 26.88 8.24 -8.48
C ALA A 134 25.71 7.27 -8.37
N HIS A 135 25.76 6.36 -7.39
CA HIS A 135 24.65 5.49 -7.06
C HIS A 135 23.80 6.27 -6.04
N PRO A 136 22.85 7.12 -6.48
CA PRO A 136 21.97 7.76 -5.54
C PRO A 136 21.28 6.67 -4.75
N LEU A 137 20.96 6.99 -3.50
CA LEU A 137 20.09 6.16 -2.69
C LEU A 137 18.85 5.78 -3.53
N HIS A 138 18.59 4.49 -3.67
CA HIS A 138 17.35 3.99 -4.26
C HIS A 138 16.78 2.97 -3.29
N LEU A 139 15.55 3.23 -2.83
CA LEU A 139 14.86 2.40 -1.86
C LEU A 139 13.51 2.02 -2.46
N ARG A 140 13.31 0.73 -2.72
CA ARG A 140 12.07 0.20 -3.27
C ARG A 140 11.14 -0.24 -2.14
N VAL A 141 9.84 -0.26 -2.41
CA VAL A 141 8.84 -0.81 -1.47
C VAL A 141 9.25 -2.23 -1.04
N ALA A 142 9.66 -3.08 -1.98
CA ALA A 142 10.12 -4.44 -1.70
C ALA A 142 11.31 -4.51 -0.72
N ASP A 143 12.25 -3.55 -0.80
CA ASP A 143 13.39 -3.49 0.14
C ASP A 143 12.89 -3.15 1.55
N VAL A 144 11.94 -2.21 1.63
CA VAL A 144 11.30 -1.79 2.89
C VAL A 144 10.53 -2.95 3.53
N GLU A 145 9.74 -3.66 2.73
CA GLU A 145 8.99 -4.83 3.16
C GLU A 145 9.91 -5.95 3.63
N PHE A 146 10.96 -6.25 2.89
CA PHE A 146 11.88 -7.32 3.25
C PHE A 146 12.55 -7.07 4.62
N GLY A 147 12.78 -5.80 4.97
CA GLY A 147 13.28 -5.40 6.29
C GLY A 147 12.24 -5.42 7.41
N ASP A 148 10.94 -5.53 7.10
CA ASP A 148 9.84 -5.48 8.07
C ASP A 148 8.94 -6.73 7.96
N ARG A 149 9.20 -7.70 8.86
CA ARG A 149 8.43 -8.95 8.95
C ARG A 149 6.94 -8.72 9.22
N VAL A 150 6.59 -7.63 9.90
CA VAL A 150 5.19 -7.31 10.22
C VAL A 150 4.47 -6.81 8.96
N ALA A 151 5.10 -5.91 8.20
CA ALA A 151 4.58 -5.48 6.90
C ALA A 151 4.41 -6.65 5.93
N MET A 152 5.38 -7.57 5.85
CA MET A 152 5.27 -8.78 5.03
C MET A 152 4.11 -9.68 5.44
N ALA A 153 3.90 -9.85 6.76
CA ALA A 153 2.79 -10.66 7.28
C ALA A 153 1.45 -10.06 6.85
N TYR A 154 1.26 -8.74 7.01
CA TYR A 154 0.04 -8.07 6.55
C TYR A 154 -0.14 -8.18 5.04
N ARG A 155 0.92 -7.98 4.24
CA ARG A 155 0.83 -8.13 2.77
C ARG A 155 0.43 -9.55 2.37
N SER A 156 0.98 -10.56 3.02
CA SER A 156 0.61 -11.96 2.79
C SER A 156 -0.87 -12.20 3.13
N GLU A 157 -1.34 -11.72 4.28
CA GLU A 157 -2.72 -11.86 4.69
C GLU A 157 -3.69 -11.13 3.74
N MET A 158 -3.36 -9.89 3.34
CA MET A 158 -4.12 -9.12 2.36
C MET A 158 -4.33 -9.87 1.05
N ARG A 159 -3.28 -10.54 0.53
CA ARG A 159 -3.40 -11.35 -0.70
C ARG A 159 -4.42 -12.47 -0.54
N VAL A 160 -4.41 -13.17 0.59
CA VAL A 160 -5.36 -14.26 0.88
C VAL A 160 -6.78 -13.72 1.01
N VAL A 161 -6.97 -12.64 1.76
CA VAL A 161 -8.29 -12.04 1.99
C VAL A 161 -8.87 -11.47 0.69
N ARG A 162 -8.05 -10.87 -0.18
CA ARG A 162 -8.46 -10.41 -1.52
C ARG A 162 -8.87 -11.56 -2.44
N ALA A 163 -8.13 -12.66 -2.43
CA ALA A 163 -8.50 -13.85 -3.20
C ALA A 163 -9.86 -14.40 -2.75
N ARG A 164 -10.10 -14.44 -1.43
CA ARG A 164 -11.42 -14.82 -0.87
C ARG A 164 -12.51 -13.84 -1.30
N ARG A 165 -12.25 -12.53 -1.27
CA ARG A 165 -13.20 -11.50 -1.69
C ARG A 165 -13.63 -11.67 -3.15
N HIS A 166 -12.67 -11.94 -4.03
CA HIS A 166 -12.91 -12.20 -5.44
C HIS A 166 -13.79 -13.45 -5.61
N HIS A 167 -13.42 -14.55 -4.95
CA HIS A 167 -14.16 -15.80 -5.02
C HIS A 167 -15.63 -15.64 -4.57
N LEU A 168 -15.86 -14.96 -3.44
CA LEU A 168 -17.22 -14.68 -2.96
C LEU A 168 -18.01 -13.81 -3.95
N GLY A 169 -17.35 -12.85 -4.60
CA GLY A 169 -17.95 -12.03 -5.65
C GLY A 169 -18.41 -12.86 -6.85
N ASP A 170 -17.58 -13.80 -7.31
CA ASP A 170 -17.92 -14.71 -8.40
C ASP A 170 -19.12 -15.59 -8.05
N GLU A 171 -19.17 -16.12 -6.82
CA GLU A 171 -20.29 -16.93 -6.34
C GLU A 171 -21.58 -16.11 -6.21
N LEU A 172 -21.50 -14.86 -5.74
CA LEU A 172 -22.65 -13.96 -5.65
C LEU A 172 -23.25 -13.69 -7.03
N VAL A 173 -22.41 -13.42 -8.04
CA VAL A 173 -22.87 -13.22 -9.43
C VAL A 173 -23.58 -14.47 -9.96
N LYS A 174 -23.03 -15.67 -9.71
CA LYS A 174 -23.67 -16.94 -10.10
C LYS A 174 -25.03 -17.12 -9.41
N LYS A 175 -25.13 -16.81 -8.12
CA LYS A 175 -26.38 -16.91 -7.36
C LYS A 175 -27.46 -15.95 -7.85
N HIS A 176 -27.10 -14.70 -8.16
CA HIS A 176 -28.04 -13.77 -8.78
C HIS A 176 -28.56 -14.29 -10.12
N ARG A 177 -27.69 -14.87 -10.96
CA ARG A 177 -28.11 -15.49 -12.22
C ARG A 177 -29.09 -16.65 -12.01
N GLN A 178 -28.85 -17.51 -11.01
CA GLN A 178 -29.77 -18.60 -10.65
C GLN A 178 -31.14 -18.07 -10.20
N LYS A 179 -31.14 -16.99 -9.41
CA LYS A 179 -32.38 -16.32 -8.97
C LYS A 179 -33.20 -15.82 -10.16
N LEU A 180 -32.56 -15.12 -11.10
CA LEU A 180 -33.22 -14.60 -12.30
C LEU A 180 -33.89 -15.71 -13.12
N VAL A 181 -33.21 -16.84 -13.31
CA VAL A 181 -33.78 -18.00 -14.03
C VAL A 181 -34.97 -18.57 -13.27
N ALA A 182 -34.84 -18.79 -11.96
CA ALA A 182 -35.92 -19.34 -11.14
C ALA A 182 -37.16 -18.42 -11.06
N GLU A 183 -36.96 -17.10 -11.05
CA GLU A 183 -38.04 -16.10 -11.13
C GLU A 183 -38.74 -16.14 -12.49
N ALA A 184 -37.98 -16.21 -13.58
CA ALA A 184 -38.53 -16.32 -14.93
C ALA A 184 -39.35 -17.60 -15.13
N GLU A 185 -38.85 -18.75 -14.64
CA GLU A 185 -39.59 -20.01 -14.69
C GLU A 185 -40.89 -19.96 -13.88
N LEU A 186 -40.87 -19.33 -12.70
CA LEU A 186 -42.05 -19.18 -11.87
C LEU A 186 -43.10 -18.29 -12.56
N ALA A 187 -42.67 -17.15 -13.10
CA ALA A 187 -43.54 -16.23 -13.83
C ALA A 187 -44.15 -16.91 -15.07
N TRP A 188 -43.34 -17.68 -15.82
CA TRP A 188 -43.82 -18.46 -16.95
C TRP A 188 -44.93 -19.43 -16.51
N ARG A 189 -44.67 -20.27 -15.49
CA ARG A 189 -45.66 -21.25 -15.00
C ARG A 189 -46.94 -20.57 -14.52
N ALA A 190 -46.85 -19.44 -13.81
CA ALA A 190 -48.01 -18.73 -13.30
C ALA A 190 -48.90 -18.13 -14.40
N THR A 191 -48.36 -17.88 -15.60
CA THR A 191 -49.11 -17.31 -16.73
C THR A 191 -50.01 -18.34 -17.44
N TRP A 192 -49.73 -19.64 -17.29
CA TRP A 192 -50.38 -20.71 -18.05
C TRP A 192 -51.23 -21.67 -17.19
N VAL A 193 -51.49 -21.33 -15.93
CA VAL A 193 -52.48 -22.06 -15.10
C VAL A 193 -53.84 -21.40 -15.28
N GLU A 194 -54.73 -22.06 -16.02
CA GLU A 194 -56.14 -21.69 -16.14
C GLU A 194 -56.85 -21.89 -14.78
N PRO A 195 -57.79 -21.00 -14.37
CA PRO A 195 -58.49 -21.08 -13.09
C PRO A 195 -59.42 -22.30 -12.95
#